data_AF-A0A7C1PI46-F1
#
_entry.id   AF-A0A7C1PI46-F1
#
_cell.length_a   1.000
_cell.length_b   1.000
_cell.length_c   1.000
_cell.angle_alpha   90.00
_cell.angle_beta   90.00
_cell.angle_gamma   90.00
#
_symmetry.space_group_name_H-M   'P 1'
#
loop_
_entity.id
_entity.type
_entity.pdbx_description
1 polymer ?
#
loop_
_entity_poly.entity_id
_entity_poly.type
_entity_poly.pdbx_seq_one_letter_code
_entity_poly.pdbx_strand_id
1 'polypeptide(L)' 'MKAAQAGWVYLVGAGPGAADLITVRGLRILRTADVVLHDALIPRELL' A
#
# COMPACT_ATOMS: atom_id res chain seq x y z
N MET A 1 -1.84 15.02 6.30
CA MET A 1 -2.30 13.62 6.50
C MET A 1 -1.10 12.75 6.88
N LYS A 2 -1.26 11.78 7.80
CA LYS A 2 -0.18 11.10 8.52
C LYS A 2 0.42 9.90 7.74
N ALA A 3 1.69 9.59 7.99
CA ALA A 3 2.39 8.39 7.53
C ALA A 3 1.93 7.13 8.30
N ALA A 4 2.46 5.96 7.95
CA ALA A 4 2.26 4.74 8.74
C ALA A 4 2.76 4.96 10.18
N GLN A 5 1.97 4.55 11.17
CA GLN A 5 2.31 4.65 12.59
C GLN A 5 2.93 3.33 13.07
N ALA A 6 4.01 3.42 13.84
CA ALA A 6 4.65 2.24 14.45
C ALA A 6 3.66 1.46 15.33
N GLY A 7 3.64 0.13 15.18
CA GLY A 7 2.72 -0.77 15.90
C GLY A 7 1.31 -0.87 15.33
N TRP A 8 1.05 -0.30 14.15
CA TRP A 8 -0.26 -0.35 13.49
C TRP A 8 -0.25 -1.23 12.25
N VAL A 9 -1.42 -1.81 11.96
CA VAL A 9 -1.69 -2.54 10.73
C VAL A 9 -2.69 -1.74 9.89
N TYR A 10 -2.36 -1.55 8.62
CA TYR A 10 -3.23 -0.88 7.65
C TYR A 10 -3.64 -1.88 6.57
N LEU A 11 -4.95 -2.08 6.39
CA LEU A 11 -5.49 -2.82 5.24
C LEU A 11 -5.71 -1.83 4.09
N VAL A 12 -4.92 -1.98 3.04
CA VAL A 12 -4.93 -1.08 1.88
C VAL A 12 -5.33 -1.89 0.65
N GLY A 13 -6.40 -1.48 -0.02
CA GLY A 13 -6.70 -1.97 -1.36
C GLY A 13 -5.72 -1.40 -2.37
N ALA A 14 -5.02 -2.28 -3.08
CA ALA A 14 -4.05 -1.93 -4.12
C ALA A 14 -4.70 -1.43 -5.43
N GLY A 15 -6.00 -1.66 -5.60
CA GLY A 15 -6.71 -1.45 -6.86
C GLY A 15 -6.78 -2.74 -7.70
N PRO A 16 -7.36 -2.67 -8.90
CA PRO A 16 -7.63 -3.85 -9.74
C PRO A 16 -6.45 -4.33 -10.59
N GLY A 17 -5.29 -3.66 -10.51
CA GLY A 17 -4.10 -4.01 -11.29
C GLY A 17 -3.20 -2.80 -11.50
N ALA A 18 -3.59 -1.86 -12.36
CA ALA A 18 -2.75 -0.71 -12.67
C ALA A 18 -2.34 0.07 -11.41
N ALA A 19 -1.03 0.32 -11.26
CA ALA A 19 -0.45 0.86 -10.03
C ALA A 19 -0.92 2.29 -9.70
N ASP A 20 -1.33 3.05 -10.70
CA ASP A 20 -1.88 4.41 -10.56
C ASP A 20 -3.33 4.44 -10.06
N LEU A 21 -4.01 3.28 -10.02
CA LEU A 21 -5.37 3.15 -9.47
C LEU A 21 -5.39 2.95 -7.94
N ILE A 22 -4.23 2.86 -7.28
CA ILE A 22 -4.17 2.91 -5.82
C ILE A 22 -4.60 4.30 -5.34
N THR A 23 -5.26 4.35 -4.18
CA THR A 23 -5.59 5.66 -3.57
C THR A 23 -4.33 6.40 -3.13
N VAL A 24 -4.36 7.74 -3.16
CA VAL A 24 -3.28 8.60 -2.65
C VAL A 24 -2.92 8.29 -1.19
N ARG A 25 -3.91 7.92 -0.37
CA ARG A 25 -3.68 7.51 1.02
C ARG A 25 -2.96 6.17 1.09
N GLY A 26 -3.39 5.19 0.30
CA GLY A 26 -2.77 3.87 0.23
C GLY A 26 -1.30 3.95 -0.19
N LEU A 27 -1.01 4.69 -1.26
CA LEU A 27 0.36 4.90 -1.73
C LEU A 27 1.24 5.55 -0.66
N ARG A 28 0.70 6.49 0.12
CA ARG A 28 1.45 7.14 1.21
C ARG A 28 1.79 6.19 2.33
N ILE A 29 0.85 5.33 2.73
CA ILE A 29 1.10 4.28 3.74
C ILE A 29 2.14 3.30 3.19
N LEU A 30 1.96 2.80 1.97
CA LEU A 30 2.86 1.86 1.31
C LEU A 30 4.31 2.37 1.28
N ARG A 31 4.51 3.65 0.92
CA ARG A 31 5.84 4.28 0.87
C ARG A 31 6.52 4.47 2.23
N THR A 32 5.78 4.35 3.33
CA THR A 32 6.30 4.59 4.70
C THR A 32 6.18 3.37 5.59
N ALA A 33 5.67 2.26 5.06
CA ALA A 33 5.55 1.01 5.81
C ALA A 33 6.93 0.36 5.93
N ASP A 34 7.28 -0.05 7.14
CA ASP A 34 8.51 -0.82 7.38
C ASP A 34 8.43 -2.22 6.77
N VAL A 35 7.21 -2.79 6.71
CA VAL A 35 6.93 -4.12 6.16
C VAL A 35 5.64 -4.08 5.34
N VAL A 36 5.67 -4.71 4.17
CA VAL A 36 4.51 -4.87 3.28
C VAL A 36 4.21 -6.36 3.12
N LEU A 37 3.01 -6.77 3.51
CA LEU A 37 2.47 -8.10 3.21
C LEU A 37 1.41 -7.96 2.13
N HIS A 38 1.55 -8.71 1.05
CA HIS A 38 0.63 -8.71 -0.08
C HIS A 38 0.36 -10.13 -0.58
N ASP A 39 -0.72 -10.29 -1.34
CA ASP A 39 -1.07 -11.55 -2.00
C ASP A 39 -0.51 -11.63 -3.43
N ALA A 40 -0.86 -12.70 -4.15
CA ALA A 40 -0.40 -12.97 -5.51
C ALA A 40 -1.06 -12.10 -6.59
N LEU A 41 -2.11 -11.32 -6.28
CA LEU A 41 -2.83 -10.49 -7.26
C LEU A 41 -2.16 -9.13 -7.46
N ILE A 42 -1.21 -8.76 -6.61
CA ILE A 42 -0.54 -7.46 -6.66
C ILE A 42 0.57 -7.45 -7.71
N PRO A 43 0.54 -6.50 -8.68
CA PRO A 43 1.62 -6.38 -9.64
C PRO A 43 2.88 -5.81 -8.98
N ARG A 44 4.03 -6.30 -9.42
CA ARG A 44 5.34 -5.92 -8.90
C ARG A 44 5.63 -4.42 -9.06
N GLU A 45 5.03 -3.77 -10.05
CA GLU A 45 5.20 -2.34 -10.32
C GLU A 45 4.67 -1.44 -9.19
N LEU A 46 3.75 -1.96 -8.36
CA LEU A 46 3.20 -1.22 -7.23
C LEU A 46 4.11 -1.23 -5.98
N LEU A 47 4.99 -2.22 -5.86
CA LEU A 47 5.83 -2.49 -4.69
C LEU A 47 7.23 -1.90 -4.86
#